data_AF-G2FY94-F1
#
_entry.id   AF-G2FY94-F1
#
_cell.length_a   1.000
_cell.length_b   1.000
_cell.length_c   1.000
_cell.angle_alpha   90.00
_cell.angle_beta   90.00
_cell.angle_gamma   90.00
#
_symmetry.space_group_name_H-M   'P 1'
#
loop_
_entity.id
_entity.type
_entity.pdbx_description
1 polymer ?
#
loop_
_entity_poly.entity_id
_entity_poly.type
_entity_poly.pdbx_seq_one_letter_code
_entity_poly.pdbx_strand_id
1 'polypeptide(L)'
;ENDIISSVWYMAEKYGVDRKHASYVEKMSLSLFDKTWNYHRLGDQEKLYLQVAAILHDSGNYVSLSEHGNHSSNIIRTQSIMGFSDKELELIANIAKYHTTRIPTYSDQSYYVLSHHEKILVSKLSSILKIAESMDISHMQKIREIEVLASTDALQLRLISNKDILLEKWDIMNNVEFFQEVMGIRIKLKG
;
A
#
# COMPACT_ATOMS: atom_id res chain seq x y z
N GLU A 1 4.39 16.65 -10.91
CA GLU A 1 3.91 15.77 -9.82
C GLU A 1 2.62 16.28 -9.19
N ASN A 2 2.54 17.52 -8.70
CA ASN A 2 1.31 18.06 -8.07
C ASN A 2 0.04 17.94 -8.94
N ASP A 3 0.14 18.10 -10.26
CA ASP A 3 -1.02 18.00 -11.15
C ASP A 3 -1.53 16.55 -11.31
N ILE A 4 -0.63 15.57 -11.31
CA ILE A 4 -0.97 14.13 -11.40
C ILE A 4 -1.72 13.72 -10.14
N ILE A 5 -1.16 14.01 -8.97
CA ILE A 5 -1.76 13.62 -7.68
C ILE A 5 -3.11 14.31 -7.47
N SER A 6 -3.26 15.57 -7.88
CA SER A 6 -4.56 16.25 -7.84
C SER A 6 -5.60 15.55 -8.72
N SER A 7 -5.22 15.09 -9.92
CA SER A 7 -6.10 14.31 -10.80
C SER A 7 -6.47 12.95 -10.21
N VAL A 8 -5.54 12.30 -9.51
CA VAL A 8 -5.79 11.01 -8.84
C VAL A 8 -6.75 11.19 -7.67
N TRP A 9 -6.61 12.27 -6.89
CA TRP A 9 -7.56 12.61 -5.82
C TRP A 9 -8.95 12.94 -6.33
N TYR A 10 -9.07 13.68 -7.44
CA TYR A 10 -10.36 13.93 -8.09
C TYR A 10 -11.04 12.62 -8.51
N MET A 11 -10.26 11.65 -9.00
CA MET A 11 -10.76 10.32 -9.32
C MET A 11 -11.19 9.54 -8.08
N ALA A 12 -10.42 9.57 -6.99
CA ALA A 12 -10.78 8.94 -5.73
C ALA A 12 -12.13 9.46 -5.20
N GLU A 13 -12.35 10.78 -5.26
CA GLU A 13 -13.62 11.41 -4.89
C GLU A 13 -14.78 10.94 -5.77
N LYS A 14 -14.56 10.82 -7.09
CA LYS A 14 -15.56 10.30 -8.04
C LYS A 14 -15.99 8.87 -7.70
N TYR A 15 -15.08 8.04 -7.21
CA TYR A 15 -15.37 6.67 -6.77
C TYR A 15 -15.74 6.57 -5.28
N GLY A 16 -15.99 7.69 -4.60
CA GLY A 16 -16.46 7.70 -3.22
C GLY A 16 -15.46 7.15 -2.21
N VAL A 17 -14.16 7.22 -2.50
CA VAL A 17 -13.10 6.84 -1.56
C VAL A 17 -13.19 7.72 -0.31
N ASP A 18 -13.07 7.11 0.87
CA ASP A 18 -12.94 7.88 2.12
C ASP A 18 -11.63 8.66 2.09
N ARG A 19 -11.74 9.96 1.83
CA ARG A 19 -10.61 10.86 1.72
C ARG A 19 -9.74 10.89 2.98
N LYS A 20 -10.33 10.77 4.16
CA LYS A 20 -9.60 10.83 5.43
C LYS A 20 -8.75 9.58 5.62
N HIS A 21 -9.34 8.42 5.35
CA HIS A 21 -8.65 7.13 5.39
C HIS A 21 -7.57 7.03 4.31
N ALA A 22 -7.90 7.29 3.05
CA ALA A 22 -6.93 7.22 1.96
C ALA A 22 -5.76 8.19 2.13
N SER A 23 -5.99 9.41 2.64
CA SER A 23 -4.91 10.38 2.90
C SER A 23 -3.98 9.87 4.01
N TYR A 24 -4.53 9.16 4.98
CA TYR A 24 -3.75 8.55 6.05
C TYR A 24 -2.91 7.38 5.54
N VAL A 25 -3.52 6.46 4.78
CA VAL A 25 -2.84 5.30 4.20
C VAL A 25 -1.75 5.73 3.22
N GLU A 26 -2.01 6.75 2.39
CA GLU A 26 -1.00 7.40 1.54
C GLU A 26 0.19 7.89 2.37
N LYS A 27 -0.07 8.72 3.39
CA LYS A 27 0.99 9.27 4.26
C LYS A 27 1.82 8.16 4.91
N MET A 28 1.19 7.13 5.46
CA MET A 28 1.89 6.03 6.13
C MET A 28 2.68 5.17 5.13
N SER A 29 2.13 4.91 3.94
CA SER A 29 2.80 4.17 2.87
C SER A 29 4.07 4.89 2.42
N LEU A 30 4.00 6.19 2.17
CA LEU A 30 5.17 6.98 1.79
C LEU A 30 6.20 7.07 2.93
N SER A 31 5.76 7.21 4.18
CA SER A 31 6.67 7.18 5.32
C SER A 31 7.36 5.82 5.48
N LEU A 32 6.66 4.71 5.25
CA LEU A 32 7.26 3.37 5.29
C LEU A 32 8.25 3.19 4.15
N PHE A 33 7.90 3.60 2.93
CA PHE A 33 8.79 3.57 1.77
C PHE A 33 10.11 4.26 2.11
N ASP A 34 10.06 5.54 2.50
CA ASP A 34 11.28 6.31 2.81
C ASP A 34 12.12 5.67 3.93
N LYS A 35 11.44 5.19 4.98
CA LYS A 35 12.11 4.59 6.15
C LYS A 35 12.62 3.17 5.92
N THR A 36 12.20 2.51 4.84
CA THR A 36 12.57 1.12 4.51
C THR A 36 13.39 1.01 3.22
N TRP A 37 13.86 2.14 2.69
CA TRP A 37 14.67 2.22 1.46
C TRP A 37 15.85 1.24 1.42
N ASN A 38 16.51 1.01 2.56
CA ASN A 38 17.63 0.08 2.65
C ASN A 38 17.28 -1.38 2.31
N TYR A 39 16.00 -1.74 2.34
CA TYR A 39 15.50 -3.09 2.06
C TYR A 39 14.88 -3.20 0.67
N HIS A 40 14.04 -2.25 0.27
CA HIS A 40 13.37 -2.35 -1.03
C HIS A 40 14.21 -1.80 -2.20
N ARG A 41 15.08 -0.81 -1.98
CA ARG A 41 15.98 -0.20 -2.99
C ARG A 41 15.26 0.33 -4.25
N LEU A 42 14.08 0.93 -4.06
CA LEU A 42 13.27 1.52 -5.14
C LEU A 42 13.42 3.05 -5.15
N GLY A 43 13.07 3.70 -6.27
CA GLY A 43 13.24 5.13 -6.49
C GLY A 43 11.92 5.91 -6.54
N ASP A 44 12.00 7.16 -7.00
CA ASP A 44 10.88 8.12 -6.97
C ASP A 44 9.71 7.69 -7.87
N GLN A 45 9.99 7.04 -9.00
CA GLN A 45 8.95 6.51 -9.88
C GLN A 45 8.11 5.44 -9.18
N GLU A 46 8.74 4.50 -8.48
CA GLU A 46 8.03 3.48 -7.71
C GLU A 46 7.29 4.06 -6.50
N LYS A 47 7.85 5.12 -5.89
CA LYS A 47 7.18 5.87 -4.83
C LYS A 47 5.89 6.50 -5.35
N LEU A 48 5.90 7.04 -6.56
CA LEU A 48 4.71 7.58 -7.22
C LEU A 48 3.67 6.48 -7.48
N TYR A 49 4.08 5.27 -7.90
CA TYR A 49 3.15 4.15 -8.05
C TYR A 49 2.47 3.77 -6.73
N LEU A 50 3.26 3.70 -5.65
CA LEU A 50 2.74 3.44 -4.31
C LEU A 50 1.76 4.54 -3.87
N GLN A 51 2.07 5.80 -4.14
CA GLN A 51 1.21 6.93 -3.81
C GLN A 51 -0.15 6.81 -4.51
N VAL A 52 -0.14 6.58 -5.82
CA VAL A 52 -1.40 6.44 -6.60
C VAL A 52 -2.20 5.23 -6.13
N ALA A 53 -1.53 4.10 -5.91
CA ALA A 53 -2.18 2.90 -5.38
C ALA A 53 -2.80 3.14 -4.00
N ALA A 54 -2.10 3.86 -3.12
CA ALA A 54 -2.60 4.20 -1.78
C ALA A 54 -3.78 5.18 -1.81
N ILE A 55 -3.86 6.09 -2.78
CA ILE A 55 -5.02 6.98 -2.92
C ILE A 55 -6.25 6.21 -3.45
N LEU A 56 -6.03 5.26 -4.36
CA LEU A 56 -7.11 4.56 -5.07
C LEU A 56 -7.42 3.15 -4.52
N HIS A 57 -6.76 2.70 -3.45
CA HIS A 57 -6.84 1.31 -2.96
C HIS A 57 -8.28 0.86 -2.68
N ASP A 58 -9.13 1.79 -2.23
CA ASP A 58 -10.51 1.56 -1.83
C ASP A 58 -11.56 1.98 -2.87
N SER A 59 -11.13 2.38 -4.07
CA SER A 59 -12.05 2.80 -5.16
C SER A 59 -13.04 1.70 -5.56
N GLY A 60 -12.69 0.44 -5.36
CA GLY A 60 -13.52 -0.74 -5.60
C GLY A 60 -14.75 -0.83 -4.71
N ASN A 61 -14.78 -0.16 -3.56
CA ASN A 61 -15.95 -0.10 -2.68
C ASN A 61 -17.16 0.55 -3.37
N TYR A 62 -16.92 1.38 -4.41
CA TYR A 62 -17.97 1.90 -5.29
C TYR A 62 -18.76 0.79 -6.01
N VAL A 63 -18.10 -0.32 -6.32
CA VAL A 63 -18.69 -1.47 -7.02
C VAL A 63 -19.25 -2.48 -6.02
N SER A 64 -18.43 -2.89 -5.06
CA SER A 64 -18.77 -3.89 -4.04
C SER A 64 -17.73 -3.88 -2.93
N LEU A 65 -18.18 -4.04 -1.68
CA LEU A 65 -17.30 -4.25 -0.53
C LEU A 65 -16.61 -5.62 -0.57
N SER A 66 -17.24 -6.62 -1.18
CA SER A 66 -16.63 -7.93 -1.42
C SER A 66 -15.65 -7.83 -2.58
N GLU A 67 -14.45 -8.41 -2.40
CA GLU A 67 -13.38 -8.38 -3.40
C GLU A 67 -13.01 -6.96 -3.88
N HIS A 68 -13.21 -5.93 -3.04
CA HIS A 68 -13.00 -4.53 -3.42
C HIS A 68 -11.59 -4.28 -3.97
N GLY A 69 -10.54 -4.95 -3.47
CA GLY A 69 -9.20 -4.89 -4.06
C GLY A 69 -9.17 -5.25 -5.55
N ASN A 70 -9.92 -6.28 -5.99
CA ASN A 70 -10.03 -6.60 -7.42
C ASN A 70 -10.78 -5.52 -8.19
N HIS A 71 -11.84 -4.95 -7.59
CA HIS A 71 -12.60 -3.87 -8.20
C HIS A 71 -11.77 -2.58 -8.32
N SER A 72 -11.00 -2.21 -7.30
CA SER A 72 -10.05 -1.09 -7.34
C SER A 72 -9.01 -1.29 -8.44
N SER A 73 -8.44 -2.49 -8.52
CA SER A 73 -7.50 -2.88 -9.59
C SER A 73 -8.11 -2.69 -10.98
N ASN A 74 -9.36 -3.12 -11.18
CA ASN A 74 -10.07 -2.97 -12.46
C ASN A 74 -10.41 -1.52 -12.77
N ILE A 75 -10.80 -0.72 -11.77
CA ILE A 75 -11.00 0.71 -11.94
C ILE A 75 -9.70 1.34 -12.41
N ILE A 76 -8.59 1.17 -11.69
CA ILE A 76 -7.28 1.75 -12.03
C ILE A 76 -6.85 1.38 -13.46
N ARG A 77 -6.97 0.10 -13.87
CA ARG A 77 -6.63 -0.36 -15.23
C ARG A 77 -7.42 0.33 -16.32
N THR A 78 -8.69 0.63 -16.07
CA THR A 78 -9.61 1.18 -17.08
C THR A 78 -9.56 2.71 -17.15
N GLN A 79 -8.90 3.36 -16.20
CA GLN A 79 -8.75 4.81 -16.22
C GLN A 79 -7.50 5.23 -17.00
N SER A 80 -7.64 6.26 -17.82
CA SER A 80 -6.50 6.95 -18.41
C SER A 80 -6.01 8.03 -17.45
N ILE A 81 -5.09 7.68 -16.55
CA ILE A 81 -4.44 8.65 -15.65
C ILE A 81 -3.26 9.29 -16.39
N MET A 82 -3.38 10.58 -16.70
CA MET A 82 -2.33 11.33 -17.38
C MET A 82 -1.01 11.23 -16.61
N GLY A 83 0.08 10.92 -17.32
CA GLY A 83 1.40 10.72 -16.73
C GLY A 83 1.78 9.26 -16.49
N PHE A 84 0.88 8.31 -16.75
CA PHE A 84 1.18 6.88 -16.71
C PHE A 84 0.83 6.20 -18.04
N SER A 85 1.70 5.29 -18.47
CA SER A 85 1.42 4.33 -19.53
C SER A 85 0.50 3.20 -19.02
N ASP A 86 -0.15 2.48 -19.95
CA ASP A 86 -0.97 1.31 -19.62
C ASP A 86 -0.20 0.27 -18.80
N LYS A 87 1.11 0.14 -19.08
CA LYS A 87 1.98 -0.77 -18.34
C LYS A 87 2.20 -0.32 -16.90
N GLU A 88 2.37 0.97 -16.67
CA GLU A 88 2.53 1.53 -15.31
C GLU A 88 1.21 1.45 -14.54
N LEU A 89 0.08 1.70 -15.20
CA LEU A 89 -1.25 1.49 -14.62
C LEU A 89 -1.50 0.03 -14.25
N GLU A 90 -1.00 -0.93 -15.03
CA GLU A 90 -1.06 -2.34 -14.66
C GLU A 90 -0.29 -2.63 -13.36
N LEU A 91 0.89 -2.02 -13.18
CA LEU A 91 1.65 -2.15 -11.93
C LEU A 91 0.90 -1.52 -10.75
N ILE A 92 0.42 -0.28 -10.89
CA ILE A 92 -0.36 0.44 -9.87
C ILE A 92 -1.62 -0.36 -9.50
N ALA A 93 -2.32 -0.90 -10.50
CA ALA A 93 -3.50 -1.71 -10.30
C ALA A 93 -3.22 -3.00 -9.54
N ASN A 94 -2.08 -3.67 -9.79
CA ASN A 94 -1.70 -4.84 -9.00
C ASN A 94 -1.30 -4.43 -7.57
N ILE A 95 -0.61 -3.30 -7.37
CA ILE A 95 -0.24 -2.82 -6.04
C ILE A 95 -1.49 -2.56 -5.18
N ALA A 96 -2.47 -1.85 -5.74
CA ALA A 96 -3.74 -1.59 -5.07
C ALA A 96 -4.56 -2.86 -4.84
N LYS A 97 -4.43 -3.90 -5.66
CA LYS A 97 -5.22 -5.15 -5.53
C LYS A 97 -4.94 -5.89 -4.23
N TYR A 98 -3.70 -5.83 -3.74
CA TYR A 98 -3.19 -6.67 -2.65
C TYR A 98 -3.03 -5.91 -1.32
N HIS A 99 -3.74 -4.78 -1.15
CA HIS A 99 -3.65 -3.95 0.06
C HIS A 99 -4.31 -4.58 1.29
N THR A 100 -5.31 -5.46 1.10
CA THR A 100 -5.97 -6.20 2.20
C THR A 100 -5.35 -7.58 2.39
N THR A 101 -6.09 -8.61 2.82
CA THR A 101 -5.57 -9.92 3.25
C THR A 101 -4.85 -10.72 2.16
N ARG A 102 -5.25 -10.58 0.89
CA ARG A 102 -4.68 -11.32 -0.24
C ARG A 102 -3.25 -10.89 -0.57
N ILE A 103 -2.41 -11.85 -0.95
CA ILE A 103 -1.06 -11.61 -1.48
C ILE A 103 -0.98 -12.02 -2.96
N PRO A 104 -0.01 -11.50 -3.74
CA PRO A 104 0.19 -11.91 -5.13
C PRO A 104 0.57 -13.38 -5.25
N THR A 105 -0.11 -14.11 -6.13
CA THR A 105 0.18 -15.53 -6.40
C THR A 105 0.22 -15.79 -7.91
N TYR A 106 0.86 -16.88 -8.33
CA TYR A 106 0.91 -17.26 -9.75
C TYR A 106 -0.45 -17.70 -10.34
N SER A 107 -1.49 -17.90 -9.52
CA SER A 107 -2.86 -18.12 -10.01
C SER A 107 -3.51 -16.83 -10.51
N ASP A 108 -2.95 -15.67 -10.15
CA ASP A 108 -3.49 -14.38 -10.56
C ASP A 108 -2.93 -14.01 -11.92
N GLN A 109 -3.73 -14.12 -12.98
CA GLN A 109 -3.25 -13.86 -14.35
C GLN A 109 -2.59 -12.49 -14.50
N SER A 110 -3.16 -11.44 -13.88
CA SER A 110 -2.59 -10.08 -13.93
C SER A 110 -1.19 -9.97 -13.33
N TYR A 111 -0.90 -10.78 -12.31
CA TYR A 111 0.40 -10.86 -11.68
C TYR A 111 1.31 -11.84 -12.44
N TYR A 112 0.77 -12.96 -12.90
CA TYR A 112 1.50 -14.01 -13.62
C TYR A 112 2.18 -13.48 -14.88
N VAL A 113 1.51 -12.61 -15.64
CA VAL A 113 2.04 -12.06 -16.90
C VAL A 113 3.15 -11.01 -16.69
N LEU A 114 3.31 -10.49 -15.47
CA LEU A 114 4.39 -9.55 -15.16
C LEU A 114 5.76 -10.22 -15.30
N SER A 115 6.75 -9.46 -15.74
CA SER A 115 8.14 -9.88 -15.69
C SER A 115 8.59 -10.14 -14.25
N HIS A 116 9.70 -10.86 -14.08
CA HIS A 116 10.22 -11.15 -12.74
C HIS A 116 10.53 -9.87 -11.93
N HIS A 117 11.09 -8.84 -12.58
CA HIS A 117 11.37 -7.56 -11.95
C HIS A 117 10.08 -6.85 -11.49
N GLU A 118 9.04 -6.85 -12.32
CA GLU A 118 7.75 -6.24 -12.00
C GLU A 118 7.02 -6.97 -10.88
N LYS A 119 7.12 -8.31 -10.84
CA LYS A 119 6.59 -9.13 -9.74
C LYS A 119 7.22 -8.74 -8.39
N ILE A 120 8.55 -8.55 -8.37
CA ILE A 120 9.28 -8.10 -7.17
C ILE A 120 8.84 -6.68 -6.78
N LEU A 121 8.77 -5.76 -7.74
CA LEU A 121 8.32 -4.38 -7.51
C LEU A 121 6.91 -4.35 -6.91
N VAL A 122 5.95 -5.03 -7.55
CA VAL A 122 4.56 -5.11 -7.08
C VAL A 122 4.51 -5.71 -5.68
N SER A 123 5.25 -6.79 -5.42
CA SER A 123 5.26 -7.43 -4.10
C SER A 123 5.81 -6.50 -3.02
N LYS A 124 6.91 -5.78 -3.30
CA LYS A 124 7.51 -4.82 -2.37
C LYS A 124 6.55 -3.69 -2.04
N LEU A 125 5.95 -3.06 -3.05
CA LEU A 125 5.04 -1.94 -2.84
C LEU A 125 3.71 -2.37 -2.21
N SER A 126 3.16 -3.52 -2.62
CA SER A 126 1.93 -4.07 -2.01
C SER A 126 2.14 -4.40 -0.54
N SER A 127 3.29 -4.97 -0.16
CA SER A 127 3.57 -5.26 1.24
C SER A 127 3.72 -3.99 2.09
N ILE A 128 4.27 -2.89 1.53
CA ILE A 128 4.28 -1.59 2.21
C ILE A 128 2.86 -1.06 2.41
N LEU A 129 2.07 -1.03 1.33
CA LEU A 129 0.69 -0.54 1.34
C LEU A 129 -0.17 -1.31 2.35
N LYS A 130 -0.05 -2.63 2.37
CA LYS A 130 -0.76 -3.52 3.30
C LYS A 130 -0.43 -3.25 4.77
N ILE A 131 0.82 -2.91 5.10
CA ILE A 131 1.18 -2.53 6.47
C ILE A 131 0.64 -1.14 6.83
N ALA A 132 0.63 -0.20 5.88
CA ALA A 132 0.02 1.11 6.08
C ALA A 132 -1.50 1.03 6.27
N GLU A 133 -2.18 0.16 5.52
CA GLU A 133 -3.60 -0.15 5.65
C GLU A 133 -3.92 -0.70 7.06
N SER A 134 -3.14 -1.70 7.51
CA SER A 134 -3.29 -2.27 8.86
C SER A 134 -3.14 -1.24 10.00
N MET A 135 -2.41 -0.15 9.78
CA MET A 135 -2.29 0.93 10.78
C MET A 135 -3.59 1.73 10.97
N ASP A 136 -4.54 1.62 10.04
CA ASP A 136 -5.83 2.31 10.09
C ASP A 136 -7.02 1.37 9.91
N ILE A 137 -6.87 0.10 10.29
CA ILE A 137 -7.95 -0.89 10.20
C ILE A 137 -9.26 -0.47 10.92
N SER A 138 -9.17 0.47 11.87
CA SER A 138 -10.34 1.05 12.56
C SER A 138 -10.89 2.32 11.92
N HIS A 139 -10.24 2.83 10.88
CA HIS A 139 -10.52 4.10 10.20
C HIS A 139 -10.53 5.32 11.15
N MET A 140 -9.83 5.22 12.29
CA MET A 140 -9.78 6.27 13.33
C MET A 140 -8.46 7.07 13.36
N GLN A 141 -7.50 6.74 12.51
CA GLN A 141 -6.19 7.37 12.36
C GLN A 141 -5.50 7.56 13.71
N LYS A 142 -5.45 6.48 14.50
CA LYS A 142 -4.97 6.53 15.89
C LYS A 142 -3.46 6.68 15.96
N ILE A 143 -2.74 5.96 15.11
CA ILE A 143 -1.31 6.09 14.93
C ILE A 143 -1.08 7.39 14.16
N ARG A 144 -0.17 8.25 14.60
CA ARG A 144 0.08 9.56 13.95
C ARG A 144 1.36 9.57 13.13
N GLU A 145 2.30 8.76 13.58
CA GLU A 145 3.65 8.65 13.06
C GLU A 145 4.19 7.26 13.37
N ILE A 146 5.15 6.84 12.56
CA ILE A 146 5.91 5.62 12.73
C ILE A 146 7.39 5.96 12.83
N GLU A 147 8.15 5.14 13.53
CA GLU A 147 9.60 5.17 13.44
C GLU A 147 10.12 3.78 13.13
N VAL A 148 11.16 3.75 12.30
CA VAL A 148 11.85 2.54 11.92
C VAL A 148 13.25 2.62 12.52
N LEU A 149 13.53 1.75 13.47
CA LEU A 149 14.85 1.62 14.07
C LEU A 149 15.47 0.32 13.56
N ALA A 150 16.58 0.44 12.84
CA ALA A 150 17.34 -0.72 12.42
C ALA A 150 17.99 -1.38 13.64
N SER A 151 17.83 -2.70 13.77
CA SER A 151 18.62 -3.53 14.67
C SER A 151 19.33 -4.62 13.85
N THR A 152 20.26 -5.33 14.48
CA THR A 152 21.08 -6.38 13.82
C THR A 152 20.26 -7.45 13.12
N ASP A 153 19.12 -7.85 13.71
CA ASP A 153 18.36 -9.03 13.24
C ASP A 153 16.90 -8.71 12.88
N ALA A 154 16.47 -7.46 13.08
CA ALA A 154 15.10 -7.05 12.87
C ALA A 154 14.96 -5.54 12.65
N LEU A 155 13.92 -5.17 11.91
CA LEU A 155 13.38 -3.84 11.86
C LEU A 155 12.46 -3.62 13.07
N GLN A 156 12.78 -2.66 13.94
CA GLN A 156 11.86 -2.26 15.01
C GLN A 156 10.92 -1.17 14.48
N LEU A 157 9.63 -1.48 14.45
CA LEU A 157 8.58 -0.54 14.06
C LEU A 157 7.93 0.03 15.32
N ARG A 158 8.19 1.30 15.63
CA ARG A 158 7.54 2.03 16.74
C ARG A 158 6.35 2.80 16.20
N LEU A 159 5.18 2.60 16.81
CA LEU A 159 3.93 3.26 16.43
C LEU A 159 3.62 4.37 17.44
N ILE A 160 3.57 5.63 16.98
CA ILE A 160 3.36 6.79 17.84
C ILE A 160 1.85 7.08 17.91
N SER A 161 1.24 6.84 19.07
CA SER A 161 -0.18 7.05 19.34
C SER A 161 -0.40 7.51 20.78
N ASN A 162 -1.42 8.33 21.01
CA ASN A 162 -1.93 8.67 22.35
C ASN A 162 -3.28 7.97 22.65
N LYS A 163 -3.69 7.02 21.82
CA LYS A 163 -4.90 6.21 21.93
C LYS A 163 -4.54 4.73 22.04
N ASP A 164 -5.50 3.92 22.47
CA ASP A 164 -5.38 2.47 22.42
C ASP A 164 -5.33 1.97 20.95
N ILE A 165 -4.23 1.28 20.62
CA ILE A 165 -3.92 0.75 19.29
C ILE A 165 -3.80 -0.77 19.28
N LEU A 166 -4.44 -1.49 20.22
CA LEU A 166 -4.38 -2.95 20.27
C LEU A 166 -4.89 -3.62 18.98
N LEU A 167 -5.97 -3.10 18.39
CA LEU A 167 -6.53 -3.63 17.14
C LEU A 167 -5.57 -3.43 15.97
N GLU A 168 -5.00 -2.22 15.83
CA GLU A 168 -4.04 -1.88 14.78
C GLU A 168 -2.75 -2.72 14.93
N LYS A 169 -2.25 -2.90 16.16
CA LYS A 169 -1.09 -3.78 16.42
C LYS A 169 -1.38 -5.23 16.03
N TRP A 170 -2.56 -5.74 16.38
CA TRP A 170 -2.98 -7.10 16.03
C TRP A 170 -3.06 -7.27 14.51
N ASP A 171 -3.68 -6.32 13.81
CA ASP A 171 -3.84 -6.40 12.36
C ASP A 171 -2.50 -6.29 11.61
N ILE A 172 -1.60 -5.39 12.04
CA ILE A 172 -0.24 -5.32 11.50
C ILE A 172 0.45 -6.67 11.64
N MET A 173 0.39 -7.30 12.83
CA MET A 173 1.05 -8.59 13.07
C MET A 173 0.49 -9.73 12.21
N ASN A 174 -0.79 -9.71 11.86
CA ASN A 174 -1.39 -10.70 10.95
C ASN A 174 -0.98 -10.51 9.49
N ASN A 175 -0.57 -9.29 9.12
CA ASN A 175 -0.25 -8.93 7.74
C ASN A 175 1.27 -8.78 7.49
N VAL A 176 2.10 -8.89 8.53
CA VAL A 176 3.54 -8.61 8.49
C VAL A 176 4.37 -9.62 7.72
N GLU A 177 3.93 -10.88 7.68
CA GLU A 177 4.69 -11.99 7.09
C GLU A 177 5.10 -11.69 5.64
N PHE A 178 4.16 -11.21 4.83
CA PHE A 178 4.41 -10.86 3.43
C PHE A 178 5.51 -9.80 3.27
N PHE A 179 5.51 -8.77 4.11
CA PHE A 179 6.58 -7.77 4.11
C PHE A 179 7.92 -8.41 4.45
N GLN A 180 7.97 -9.26 5.49
CA GLN A 180 9.22 -9.86 5.94
C GLN A 180 9.85 -10.77 4.88
N GLU A 181 9.02 -11.55 4.17
CA GLU A 181 9.47 -12.42 3.10
C GLU A 181 10.04 -11.63 1.92
N VAL A 182 9.31 -10.60 1.47
CA VAL A 182 9.68 -9.83 0.27
C VAL A 182 10.85 -8.89 0.53
N MET A 183 10.95 -8.35 1.75
CA MET A 183 12.03 -7.41 2.15
C MET A 183 13.25 -8.11 2.76
N GLY A 184 13.13 -9.40 3.10
CA GLY A 184 14.21 -10.18 3.72
C GLY A 184 14.59 -9.70 5.13
N ILE A 185 13.66 -9.11 5.88
CA ILE A 185 13.90 -8.58 7.23
C ILE A 185 12.70 -8.80 8.13
N ARG A 186 12.92 -9.27 9.37
CA ARG A 186 11.85 -9.43 10.36
C ARG A 186 11.40 -8.08 10.90
N ILE A 187 10.11 -7.91 11.14
CA ILE A 187 9.56 -6.75 11.85
C ILE A 187 9.27 -7.14 13.29
N LYS A 188 9.61 -6.26 14.22
CA LYS A 188 9.16 -6.33 15.62
C LYS A 188 8.48 -5.03 15.98
N LEU A 189 7.25 -5.11 16.48
CA LEU A 189 6.58 -3.94 17.04
C LEU A 189 7.28 -3.53 18.34
N LYS A 190 7.65 -2.26 18.43
CA LYS A 190 8.20 -1.67 19.64
C LYS A 190 7.07 -1.09 20.49
N GLY A 191 7.09 -1.43 21.77
CA GLY A 191 6.19 -0.88 22.80
C GLY A 191 6.33 0.63 22.94
#